data_AF-A0A6G3Z2H4-F1
#
_entry.id   AF-A0A6G3Z2H4-F1
#
_cell.length_a   1.000
_cell.length_b   1.000
_cell.length_c   1.000
_cell.angle_alpha   90.00
_cell.angle_beta   90.00
_cell.angle_gamma   90.00
#
_symmetry.space_group_name_H-M   'P 1'
#
loop_
_entity.id
_entity.type
_entity.pdbx_description
1 polymer ?
#
loop_
_entity_poly.entity_id
_entity_poly.type
_entity_poly.pdbx_seq_one_letter_code
_entity_poly.pdbx_strand_id
1 'polypeptide(L)'
;MRDPIHKIESARAQGYYQKWPSMVNVPFESIPQSLLDGARYASIIEQYLKRFSSQDLLLLRLEDLNRDPRKTVQKAVEFLSLNSFEQFRGLQKIHNARNRYRKDTVWHKLSSVGLLKQFSGRLPESWKNHLRQWLSTPTFSQDVVEVPGLTTFQKHEILIQLQPELTRLAQEYHVALTGWQVKL
;
A
#
# COMPACT_ATOMS: atom_id res chain seq x y z
N MET A 1 -9.64 -0.84 -1.04
CA MET A 1 -9.70 0.64 -1.02
C MET A 1 -9.39 1.13 0.39
N ARG A 2 -8.98 2.39 0.54
CA ARG A 2 -8.60 3.03 1.81
C ARG A 2 -9.00 4.50 1.73
N ASP A 3 -9.22 5.18 2.85
CA ASP A 3 -9.30 6.65 2.88
C ASP A 3 -8.24 7.27 1.93
N PRO A 4 -8.65 8.10 0.95
CA PRO A 4 -7.74 8.66 -0.05
C PRO A 4 -6.61 9.48 0.56
N ILE A 5 -6.86 10.20 1.66
CA ILE A 5 -5.84 11.00 2.36
C ILE A 5 -4.78 10.08 2.93
N HIS A 6 -5.21 9.07 3.67
CA HIS A 6 -4.29 8.10 4.25
C HIS A 6 -3.55 7.29 3.17
N LYS A 7 -4.18 7.03 2.02
CA LYS A 7 -3.52 6.39 0.87
C LYS A 7 -2.42 7.27 0.30
N ILE A 8 -2.69 8.56 0.08
CA ILE A 8 -1.73 9.52 -0.47
C ILE A 8 -0.57 9.73 0.51
N GLU A 9 -0.83 9.92 1.81
CA GLU A 9 0.21 10.01 2.84
C GLU A 9 1.11 8.76 2.86
N SER A 10 0.50 7.58 2.82
CA SER A 10 1.23 6.30 2.80
C SER A 10 2.08 6.15 1.54
N ALA A 11 1.53 6.47 0.36
CA ALA A 11 2.23 6.39 -0.91
C ALA A 11 3.37 7.41 -1.01
N ARG A 12 3.17 8.61 -0.46
CA ARG A 12 4.20 9.64 -0.35
C ARG A 12 5.33 9.21 0.58
N ALA A 13 5.01 8.71 1.77
CA ALA A 13 6.01 8.20 2.71
C ALA A 13 6.82 7.08 2.07
N GLN A 14 6.15 6.15 1.38
CA GLN A 14 6.80 5.09 0.64
C GLN A 14 7.68 5.63 -0.50
N GLY A 15 7.20 6.58 -1.29
CA GLY A 15 7.93 7.09 -2.44
C GLY A 15 9.15 7.94 -2.05
N TYR A 16 9.04 8.77 -1.02
CA TYR A 16 10.17 9.47 -0.43
C TYR A 16 11.19 8.47 0.10
N TYR A 17 10.71 7.50 0.89
CA TYR A 17 11.54 6.43 1.39
C TYR A 17 12.25 5.71 0.24
N GLN A 18 11.53 5.32 -0.82
CA GLN A 18 12.02 4.61 -1.99
C GLN A 18 12.88 5.47 -2.93
N LYS A 19 12.95 6.79 -2.71
CA LYS A 19 13.62 7.77 -3.59
C LYS A 19 13.02 7.82 -4.99
N TRP A 20 11.68 7.77 -5.11
CA TRP A 20 11.02 7.98 -6.39
C TRP A 20 11.29 9.41 -6.88
N PRO A 21 11.72 9.61 -8.14
CA PRO A 21 12.01 10.94 -8.67
C PRO A 21 10.86 11.93 -8.50
N SER A 22 9.62 11.45 -8.68
CA SER A 22 8.37 12.23 -8.51
C SER A 22 8.05 12.62 -7.07
N MET A 23 8.80 12.16 -6.08
CA MET A 23 8.58 12.44 -4.66
C MET A 23 9.75 13.19 -4.01
N VAL A 24 10.97 12.98 -4.49
CA VAL A 24 12.17 13.63 -3.95
C VAL A 24 12.45 14.95 -4.65
N ASN A 25 12.08 15.09 -5.93
CA ASN A 25 12.36 16.30 -6.73
C ASN A 25 11.17 17.27 -6.80
N VAL A 26 10.09 16.97 -6.08
CA VAL A 26 8.84 17.71 -6.12
C VAL A 26 8.68 18.44 -4.78
N PRO A 27 8.34 19.75 -4.76
CA PRO A 27 8.16 20.50 -3.53
C PRO A 27 7.20 19.79 -2.58
N PHE A 28 7.50 19.85 -1.29
CA PHE A 28 6.70 19.15 -0.28
C PHE A 28 5.25 19.68 -0.22
N GLU A 29 5.05 20.89 -0.69
CA GLU A 29 3.79 21.59 -0.77
C GLU A 29 2.92 21.05 -1.91
N SER A 30 3.52 20.42 -2.93
CA SER A 30 2.82 19.89 -4.08
C SER A 30 2.51 18.40 -3.95
N ILE A 31 1.34 18.00 -4.47
CA ILE A 31 0.88 16.62 -4.48
C ILE A 31 1.00 16.11 -5.92
N PRO A 32 1.87 15.13 -6.19
CA PRO A 32 2.03 14.58 -7.54
C PRO A 32 0.69 14.04 -8.07
N GLN A 33 0.32 14.42 -9.29
CA GLN A 33 -0.95 14.02 -9.92
C GLN A 33 -1.16 12.50 -9.90
N SER A 34 -0.09 11.72 -10.11
CA SER A 34 -0.13 10.25 -10.02
C SER A 34 -0.67 9.70 -8.69
N LEU A 35 -0.47 10.40 -7.56
CA LEU A 35 -1.04 9.99 -6.27
C LEU A 35 -2.54 10.25 -6.20
N LEU A 36 -2.98 11.38 -6.75
CA LEU A 36 -4.40 11.72 -6.88
C LEU A 36 -5.09 10.70 -7.79
N ASP A 37 -4.52 10.42 -8.96
CA ASP A 37 -5.05 9.44 -9.90
C ASP A 37 -5.17 8.05 -9.28
N GLY A 38 -4.17 7.64 -8.50
CA GLY A 38 -4.23 6.40 -7.73
C GLY A 38 -5.36 6.38 -6.69
N ALA A 39 -5.84 7.52 -6.22
CA ALA A 39 -6.94 7.65 -5.26
C ALA A 39 -8.33 7.82 -5.92
N ARG A 40 -8.41 7.96 -7.25
CA ARG A 40 -9.67 8.06 -8.01
C ARG A 40 -10.34 6.69 -8.18
N TYR A 41 -10.86 6.14 -7.08
CA TYR A 41 -11.35 4.76 -7.06
C TYR A 41 -12.51 4.50 -8.03
N ALA A 42 -13.45 5.44 -8.17
CA ALA A 42 -14.59 5.29 -9.08
C ALA A 42 -14.13 5.14 -10.54
N SER A 43 -13.25 6.04 -10.99
CA SER A 43 -12.61 5.96 -12.30
C SER A 43 -11.85 4.63 -12.50
N ILE A 44 -11.13 4.15 -11.48
CA ILE A 44 -10.42 2.86 -11.55
C ILE A 44 -11.42 1.71 -11.72
N ILE A 45 -12.48 1.66 -10.91
CA ILE A 45 -13.51 0.62 -10.96
C ILE A 45 -14.19 0.62 -12.33
N GLU A 46 -14.51 1.78 -12.88
CA GLU A 46 -15.10 1.93 -14.21
C GLU A 46 -14.24 1.28 -15.30
N GLN A 47 -12.91 1.42 -15.23
CA GLN A 47 -12.03 0.75 -16.19
C GLN A 47 -12.09 -0.79 -16.10
N TYR A 48 -12.28 -1.35 -14.90
CA TYR A 48 -12.48 -2.79 -14.73
C TYR A 48 -13.85 -3.23 -15.24
N LEU A 49 -14.90 -2.44 -15.00
CA LEU A 49 -16.27 -2.75 -15.47
C LEU A 49 -16.42 -2.73 -17.00
N LYS A 50 -15.49 -2.11 -17.73
CA LYS A 50 -15.42 -2.24 -19.20
C LYS A 50 -15.09 -3.67 -19.66
N ARG A 51 -14.59 -4.53 -18.77
CA ARG A 51 -14.09 -5.88 -19.11
C ARG A 51 -14.71 -6.98 -18.25
N PHE A 52 -15.15 -6.66 -17.05
CA PHE A 52 -15.68 -7.61 -16.06
C PHE A 52 -17.08 -7.18 -15.64
N SER A 53 -17.94 -8.15 -15.32
CA SER A 53 -19.24 -7.82 -14.76
C SER A 53 -19.08 -7.28 -13.34
N SER A 54 -20.07 -6.53 -12.84
CA SER A 54 -20.05 -6.06 -11.44
C SER A 54 -20.04 -7.20 -10.43
N GLN A 55 -20.59 -8.37 -10.79
CA GLN A 55 -20.59 -9.56 -9.94
C GLN A 55 -19.20 -10.22 -9.84
N ASP A 56 -18.30 -9.93 -10.80
CA ASP A 56 -16.92 -10.41 -10.81
C ASP A 56 -15.95 -9.48 -10.06
N LEU A 57 -16.47 -8.44 -9.40
CA LEU A 57 -15.65 -7.45 -8.69
C LEU A 57 -16.07 -7.33 -7.22
N LEU A 58 -15.19 -7.76 -6.31
CA LEU A 58 -15.36 -7.52 -4.88
C LEU A 58 -14.64 -6.24 -4.44
N LEU A 59 -15.40 -5.28 -3.94
CA LEU A 59 -14.86 -4.05 -3.38
C LEU A 59 -14.69 -4.15 -1.86
N LEU A 60 -13.44 -4.18 -1.40
CA LEU A 60 -13.11 -4.24 0.03
C LEU A 60 -12.51 -2.92 0.51
N ARG A 61 -12.83 -2.53 1.76
CA ARG A 61 -12.22 -1.37 2.44
C ARG A 61 -11.18 -1.84 3.44
N LEU A 62 -10.07 -1.11 3.52
CA LEU A 62 -9.00 -1.39 4.48
C LEU A 62 -9.47 -1.11 5.91
N GLU A 63 -10.36 -0.14 6.08
CA GLU A 63 -10.97 0.17 7.38
C GLU A 63 -11.80 -1.01 7.90
N ASP A 64 -12.51 -1.73 7.03
CA ASP A 64 -13.22 -2.96 7.41
C ASP A 64 -12.26 -4.09 7.73
N LEU A 65 -11.19 -4.25 6.94
CA LEU A 65 -10.16 -5.25 7.21
C LEU A 65 -9.46 -5.01 8.55
N ASN A 66 -9.20 -3.75 8.91
CA ASN A 66 -8.56 -3.42 10.19
C ASN A 66 -9.51 -3.60 11.37
N ARG A 67 -10.80 -3.26 11.20
CA ARG A 67 -11.81 -3.34 12.26
C ARG A 67 -12.22 -4.78 12.54
N ASP A 68 -12.45 -5.56 11.49
CA ASP A 68 -12.85 -6.96 11.58
C ASP A 68 -12.20 -7.76 10.43
N PRO A 69 -10.94 -8.18 10.61
CA PRO A 69 -10.20 -8.93 9.60
C PRO A 69 -10.89 -10.26 9.25
N ARG A 70 -11.48 -10.93 10.26
CA ARG A 70 -12.15 -12.22 10.10
C ARG A 70 -13.33 -12.08 9.14
N LYS A 71 -14.24 -11.14 9.41
CA LYS A 71 -15.41 -10.92 8.57
C LYS A 71 -15.04 -10.44 7.16
N THR A 72 -14.02 -9.60 7.04
CA THR A 72 -13.60 -9.06 5.73
C THR A 72 -12.94 -10.13 4.86
N VAL A 73 -12.08 -10.98 5.43
CA VAL A 73 -11.50 -12.12 4.71
C VAL A 73 -12.56 -13.17 4.40
N GLN A 74 -13.54 -13.40 5.29
CA GLN A 74 -14.66 -14.29 5.00
C GLN A 74 -15.44 -13.85 3.74
N LYS A 75 -15.72 -12.56 3.57
CA LYS A 75 -16.33 -12.05 2.32
C LYS A 75 -15.51 -12.38 1.08
N ALA A 76 -14.17 -12.30 1.17
CA ALA A 76 -13.29 -12.65 0.07
C ALA A 76 -13.32 -14.16 -0.24
N VAL A 77 -13.35 -15.01 0.80
CA VAL A 77 -13.49 -16.48 0.66
C VAL A 77 -14.81 -16.84 -0.02
N GLU A 78 -15.91 -16.23 0.42
CA GLU A 78 -17.26 -16.44 -0.16
C GLU A 78 -17.31 -15.99 -1.62
N PHE A 79 -16.79 -14.79 -1.91
CA PHE A 79 -16.70 -14.27 -3.27
C PHE A 79 -15.89 -15.17 -4.22
N LEU A 80 -14.79 -15.74 -3.71
CA LEU A 80 -13.96 -16.68 -4.47
C LEU A 80 -14.53 -18.11 -4.50
N SER A 81 -15.70 -18.35 -3.91
CA SER A 81 -16.33 -19.68 -3.80
C SER A 81 -15.40 -20.74 -3.20
N LEU A 82 -14.60 -20.34 -2.20
CA LEU A 82 -13.69 -21.25 -1.51
C LEU A 82 -14.41 -21.97 -0.36
N ASN A 83 -14.14 -23.26 -0.21
CA ASN A 83 -14.89 -24.14 0.70
C ASN A 83 -14.62 -23.93 2.20
N SER A 84 -13.57 -23.20 2.60
CA SER A 84 -13.26 -23.06 4.02
C SER A 84 -12.48 -21.79 4.38
N PHE A 85 -13.07 -20.99 5.26
CA PHE A 85 -12.42 -19.87 5.93
C PHE A 85 -11.43 -20.31 7.02
N GLU A 86 -11.59 -21.52 7.58
CA GLU A 86 -10.85 -21.99 8.76
C GLU A 86 -9.35 -22.22 8.49
N GLN A 87 -8.93 -22.18 7.22
CA GLN A 87 -7.53 -22.24 6.82
C GLN A 87 -6.77 -20.93 7.11
N PHE A 88 -7.47 -19.80 7.26
CA PHE A 88 -6.86 -18.49 7.50
C PHE A 88 -6.60 -18.27 9.00
N ARG A 89 -5.43 -18.70 9.47
CA ARG A 89 -4.99 -18.51 10.85
C ARG A 89 -4.15 -17.24 11.02
N GLY A 90 -4.14 -16.69 12.23
CA GLY A 90 -3.24 -15.58 12.57
C GLY A 90 -3.63 -14.21 12.01
N LEU A 91 -4.90 -14.01 11.61
CA LEU A 91 -5.39 -12.75 11.04
C LEU A 91 -5.23 -11.53 11.98
N GLN A 92 -5.05 -11.76 13.28
CA GLN A 92 -4.80 -10.71 14.27
C GLN A 92 -3.32 -10.27 14.34
N LYS A 93 -2.41 -10.99 13.68
CA LYS A 93 -0.98 -10.70 13.73
C LYS A 93 -0.60 -9.68 12.66
N ILE A 94 -0.26 -8.47 13.08
CA ILE A 94 0.24 -7.42 12.18
C ILE A 94 1.74 -7.62 11.95
N HIS A 95 2.11 -8.12 10.76
CA HIS A 95 3.51 -8.44 10.44
C HIS A 95 4.40 -7.20 10.13
N ASN A 96 3.81 -6.00 10.03
CA ASN A 96 4.51 -4.75 9.72
C ASN A 96 4.12 -3.60 10.67
N ALA A 97 3.92 -3.88 11.96
CA ALA A 97 3.47 -2.88 12.94
C ALA A 97 4.43 -1.67 13.06
N ARG A 98 5.68 -1.82 12.64
CA ARG A 98 6.63 -0.71 12.51
C ARG A 98 6.81 -0.45 11.02
N ASN A 99 6.40 0.73 10.55
CA ASN A 99 6.72 1.31 9.22
C ASN A 99 8.23 1.58 9.07
N ARG A 100 9.08 0.65 9.50
CA ARG A 100 10.50 0.65 9.22
C ARG A 100 10.66 -0.03 7.89
N TYR A 101 10.51 0.76 6.84
CA TYR A 101 10.97 0.32 5.56
C TYR A 101 12.49 0.03 5.71
N ARG A 102 12.93 -1.20 5.42
CA ARG A 102 14.34 -1.62 5.53
C ARG A 102 15.10 -1.37 4.23
N LYS A 103 16.01 -0.39 4.21
CA LYS A 103 16.70 0.02 2.96
C LYS A 103 18.14 -0.39 2.92
N ASP A 104 18.71 -0.61 4.09
CA ASP A 104 20.15 -0.73 4.25
C ASP A 104 20.47 -2.06 4.92
N THR A 105 20.08 -3.14 4.24
CA THR A 105 20.70 -4.42 4.52
C THR A 105 22.04 -4.45 3.80
N VAL A 106 23.08 -4.94 4.48
CA VAL A 106 24.39 -5.18 3.87
C VAL A 106 24.24 -6.04 2.61
N TRP A 107 23.22 -6.91 2.58
CA TRP A 107 22.82 -7.67 1.42
C TRP A 107 22.56 -6.82 0.17
N HIS A 108 21.82 -5.72 0.27
CA HIS A 108 21.55 -4.87 -0.90
C HIS A 108 22.83 -4.22 -1.44
N LYS A 109 23.72 -3.76 -0.55
CA LYS A 109 25.04 -3.21 -0.93
C LYS A 109 25.99 -4.27 -1.50
N LEU A 110 25.96 -5.49 -0.98
CA LEU A 110 26.79 -6.59 -1.45
C LEU A 110 26.28 -7.15 -2.78
N SER A 111 24.96 -7.30 -2.93
CA SER A 111 24.36 -7.83 -4.16
C SER A 111 24.55 -6.93 -5.39
N SER A 112 24.81 -5.64 -5.20
CA SER A 112 25.12 -4.69 -6.27
C SER A 112 26.59 -4.72 -6.71
N VAL A 113 27.48 -5.37 -5.96
CA VAL A 113 28.88 -5.57 -6.36
C VAL A 113 28.94 -6.71 -7.38
N GLY A 114 29.41 -6.42 -8.60
CA GLY A 114 29.39 -7.34 -9.75
C GLY A 114 30.05 -8.70 -9.52
N LEU A 115 31.00 -8.80 -8.57
CA LEU A 115 31.65 -10.06 -8.20
C LEU A 115 30.66 -11.06 -7.57
N LEU A 116 29.78 -10.61 -6.68
CA LEU A 116 28.84 -11.50 -6.01
C LEU A 116 27.78 -12.07 -6.96
N LYS A 117 27.44 -11.33 -8.03
CA LYS A 117 26.51 -11.79 -9.06
C LYS A 117 27.02 -13.03 -9.80
N GLN A 118 28.34 -13.18 -9.92
CA GLN A 118 28.97 -14.35 -10.56
C GLN A 118 28.98 -15.57 -9.64
N PHE A 119 29.11 -15.37 -8.33
CA PHE A 119 29.13 -16.47 -7.35
C PHE A 119 27.73 -16.85 -6.84
N SER A 120 26.76 -15.92 -6.84
CA SER A 120 25.40 -16.19 -6.36
C SER A 120 24.69 -17.27 -7.15
N GLY A 121 25.03 -17.48 -8.43
CA GLY A 121 24.46 -18.56 -9.24
C GLY A 121 24.93 -19.96 -8.82
N ARG A 122 26.05 -20.08 -8.09
CA ARG A 122 26.69 -21.35 -7.75
C ARG A 122 26.51 -21.77 -6.28
N LEU A 123 25.99 -20.89 -5.44
CA LEU A 123 25.76 -21.19 -4.02
C LEU A 123 24.47 -22.01 -3.82
N PRO A 124 24.48 -23.01 -2.93
CA PRO A 124 23.27 -23.70 -2.50
C PRO A 124 22.23 -22.74 -1.91
N GLU A 125 20.95 -23.02 -2.13
CA GLU A 125 19.85 -22.14 -1.70
C GLU A 125 19.78 -21.97 -0.17
N SER A 126 20.16 -23.01 0.58
CA SER A 126 20.27 -22.96 2.04
C SER A 126 21.28 -21.91 2.52
N TRP A 127 22.43 -21.81 1.85
CA TRP A 127 23.47 -20.83 2.15
C TRP A 127 23.04 -19.42 1.80
N LYS A 128 22.37 -19.23 0.66
CA LYS A 128 21.80 -17.92 0.30
C LYS A 128 20.81 -17.45 1.34
N ASN A 129 19.96 -18.34 1.84
CA ASN A 129 18.97 -18.00 2.85
C ASN A 129 19.63 -17.64 4.20
N HIS A 130 20.67 -18.36 4.61
CA HIS A 130 21.43 -18.03 5.83
C HIS A 130 22.18 -16.70 5.69
N LEU A 131 22.87 -16.48 4.56
CA LEU A 131 23.55 -15.21 4.27
C LEU A 131 22.57 -14.05 4.18
N ARG A 132 21.42 -14.24 3.52
CA ARG A 132 20.36 -13.23 3.46
C ARG A 132 19.86 -12.93 4.88
N GLN A 133 19.63 -13.93 5.72
CA GLN A 133 19.15 -13.72 7.09
C GLN A 133 20.20 -12.98 7.93
N TRP A 134 21.47 -13.39 7.85
CA TRP A 134 22.59 -12.76 8.57
C TRP A 134 22.83 -11.32 8.10
N LEU A 135 22.85 -11.08 6.79
CA LEU A 135 23.08 -9.76 6.18
C LEU A 135 21.84 -8.87 6.13
N SER A 136 20.67 -9.40 6.50
CA SER A 136 19.42 -8.64 6.63
C SER A 136 19.31 -7.89 7.96
N THR A 137 20.27 -8.08 8.88
CA THR A 137 20.38 -7.24 10.07
C THR A 137 20.78 -5.82 9.66
N PRO A 138 19.98 -4.79 9.98
CA PRO A 138 20.30 -3.43 9.62
C PRO A 138 21.60 -3.00 10.32
N THR A 139 22.62 -2.66 9.55
CA THR A 139 23.95 -2.27 10.06
C THR A 139 24.00 -0.88 10.67
N PHE A 140 22.99 -0.05 10.42
CA PHE A 140 22.89 1.31 10.93
C PHE A 140 21.48 1.54 11.46
N SER A 141 21.39 2.24 12.60
CA SER A 141 20.19 2.92 13.05
C SER A 141 19.61 3.64 11.86
N GLN A 142 18.49 3.15 11.33
CA GLN A 142 17.86 3.82 10.20
C GLN A 142 17.44 5.19 10.70
N ASP A 143 18.06 6.24 10.19
CA ASP A 143 17.51 7.58 10.29
C ASP A 143 16.12 7.48 9.66
N VAL A 144 15.11 7.42 10.52
CA VAL A 144 13.72 7.49 10.09
C VAL A 144 13.60 8.91 9.58
N VAL A 145 13.81 9.10 8.28
CA VAL A 145 13.49 10.39 7.67
C VAL A 145 11.98 10.52 7.84
N GLU A 146 11.59 11.33 8.82
CA GLU A 146 10.21 11.66 9.05
C GLU A 146 9.73 12.39 7.82
N VAL A 147 8.88 11.71 7.04
CA VAL A 147 8.17 12.36 5.94
C VAL A 147 7.03 13.11 6.61
N PRO A 148 6.99 14.47 6.54
CA PRO A 148 5.91 15.19 7.18
C PRO A 148 4.54 14.70 6.70
N GLY A 149 3.53 14.84 7.54
CA GLY A 149 2.15 14.58 7.11
C GLY A 149 1.70 15.58 6.04
N LEU A 150 0.55 15.31 5.41
CA LEU A 150 -0.12 16.36 4.63
C LEU A 150 -0.62 17.46 5.56
N THR A 151 -0.46 18.71 5.16
CA THR A 151 -1.04 19.84 5.90
C THR A 151 -2.57 19.82 5.81
N THR A 152 -3.26 20.49 6.73
CA THR A 152 -4.74 20.61 6.68
C THR A 152 -5.21 21.21 5.36
N PHE A 153 -4.49 22.21 4.84
CA PHE A 153 -4.77 22.82 3.55
C PHE A 153 -4.63 21.80 2.41
N GLN A 154 -3.54 21.04 2.36
CA GLN A 154 -3.34 20.00 1.36
C GLN A 154 -4.44 18.93 1.41
N LYS A 155 -4.84 18.50 2.62
CA LYS A 155 -5.93 17.54 2.79
C LYS A 155 -7.24 18.08 2.23
N HIS A 156 -7.54 19.34 2.48
CA HIS A 156 -8.71 20.02 1.95
C HIS A 156 -8.69 20.07 0.42
N GLU A 157 -7.58 20.51 -0.18
CA GLU A 157 -7.41 20.57 -1.64
C GLU A 157 -7.56 19.19 -2.31
N ILE A 158 -6.98 18.15 -1.72
CA ILE A 158 -7.15 16.76 -2.20
C ILE A 158 -8.62 16.37 -2.18
N LEU A 159 -9.34 16.64 -1.09
CA LEU A 159 -10.73 16.27 -0.95
C LEU A 159 -11.62 17.04 -1.95
N ILE A 160 -11.36 18.32 -2.17
CA ILE A 160 -12.06 19.10 -3.22
C ILE A 160 -11.87 18.43 -4.59
N GLN A 161 -10.63 18.09 -4.94
CA GLN A 161 -10.32 17.47 -6.23
C GLN A 161 -10.90 16.06 -6.40
N LEU A 162 -10.98 15.30 -5.30
CA LEU A 162 -11.53 13.94 -5.29
C LEU A 162 -13.05 13.90 -5.02
N GLN A 163 -13.69 15.03 -4.71
CA GLN A 163 -15.11 15.07 -4.35
C GLN A 163 -16.01 14.41 -5.42
N PRO A 164 -15.85 14.69 -6.73
CA PRO A 164 -16.67 14.03 -7.75
C PRO A 164 -16.51 12.51 -7.71
N GLU A 165 -15.27 12.03 -7.55
CA GLU A 165 -14.97 10.60 -7.47
C GLU A 165 -15.55 9.93 -6.23
N LEU A 166 -15.51 10.61 -5.09
CA LEU A 166 -16.06 10.12 -3.82
C LEU A 166 -17.58 10.05 -3.86
N THR A 167 -18.24 11.06 -4.46
CA THR A 167 -19.68 11.05 -4.70
C THR A 167 -20.08 9.86 -5.58
N ARG A 168 -19.40 9.64 -6.71
CA ARG A 168 -19.63 8.48 -7.58
C ARG A 168 -19.42 7.17 -6.82
N LEU A 169 -18.35 7.08 -6.02
CA LEU A 169 -18.03 5.90 -5.22
C LEU A 169 -19.15 5.51 -4.24
N ALA A 170 -19.77 6.52 -3.60
CA ALA A 170 -20.88 6.31 -2.69
C ALA A 170 -22.20 6.00 -3.41
N GLN A 171 -22.52 6.75 -4.47
CA GLN A 171 -23.81 6.69 -5.14
C GLN A 171 -23.92 5.54 -6.15
N GLU A 172 -22.93 5.36 -7.02
CA GLU A 172 -22.94 4.38 -8.11
C GLU A 172 -22.47 3.00 -7.63
N TYR A 173 -21.46 2.96 -6.75
CA TYR A 173 -20.82 1.71 -6.31
C TYR A 173 -21.18 1.31 -4.87
N HIS A 174 -22.06 2.08 -4.22
CA HIS A 174 -22.58 1.82 -2.87
C HIS A 174 -21.48 1.55 -1.82
N VAL A 175 -20.31 2.16 -2.00
CA VAL A 175 -19.20 2.03 -1.04
C VAL A 175 -19.46 2.97 0.13
N ALA A 176 -19.58 2.42 1.33
CA ALA A 176 -19.66 3.22 2.54
C ALA A 176 -18.38 4.04 2.73
N LEU A 177 -18.51 5.36 2.86
CA LEU A 177 -17.37 6.25 3.15
C LEU A 177 -17.18 6.49 4.66
N THR A 178 -17.94 5.78 5.51
CA THR A 178 -17.83 5.91 6.97
C THR A 178 -16.42 5.60 7.45
N GLY A 179 -15.85 6.53 8.22
CA GLY A 179 -14.48 6.46 8.71
C GLY A 179 -13.46 7.17 7.82
N TRP A 180 -13.87 7.68 6.65
CA TRP A 180 -13.03 8.56 5.84
C TRP A 180 -13.28 10.01 6.22
N GLN A 181 -12.28 10.89 6.03
CA GLN A 181 -12.35 12.31 6.38
C GLN A 181 -13.16 13.14 5.36
N VAL A 182 -14.30 12.61 4.87
CA VAL A 182 -15.09 13.21 3.80
C VAL A 182 -16.42 13.71 4.37
N LYS A 183 -16.82 14.92 3.99
CA LYS A 183 -18.19 15.41 4.15
C LYS A 183 -18.82 15.44 2.76
N LEU A 184 -19.77 14.54 2.51
CA LEU A 184 -20.56 14.52 1.27
C LEU A 184 -21.68 15.55 1.35
#